data_AF-A0A952VW38-F1
#
_entry.id   AF-A0A952VW38-F1
#
_cell.length_a   1.000
_cell.length_b   1.000
_cell.length_c   1.000
_cell.angle_alpha   90.00
_cell.angle_beta   90.00
_cell.angle_gamma   90.00
#
_symmetry.space_group_name_H-M   'P 1'
#
loop_
_entity.id
_entity.type
_entity.pdbx_description
1 polymer ?
#
loop_
_entity_poly.entity_id
_entity_poly.type
_entity_poly.pdbx_seq_one_letter_code
_entity_poly.pdbx_strand_id
1 'polypeptide(L)'
;MAVFAYRVARPDGSTIHGHVEGENESLVRAKLESQGWLVFNLHRRGITSVKTKTSWSWGKLPLGQFLVFNQELLALVKSGLPILRIWDLLIERAGHAGFQRALRDVREDIRGGTSASDALAKHPVYFPELYVATVKAGEQSGNLPEVLLRYVVYLKLMVGLRQKMKKALSYPIVLIGIGLAVVGFLLAYVMPTFVSVYGESAKTLPWATQVLLDMVTHAESRIVPVAVIMIGIMLGIHVYYATSAGQLAIDRLMLKLPLVGQIAVEHNTVQLTRTLGTILAGGTPLVDALQGARGAVSNRWISQEMIGAADEIREGATLADALDRPRVLPRLAIEMLSVGEETGSLDTMLRDVAEFYEADLDTRLTQLTTWIEPALLLVMGVVVGGIVIVMYLPVFQMAGTVGG
;
A
#
# COMPACT_ATOMS: atom_id res chain seq x y z
N MET A 1 9.06 31.15 -40.12
CA MET A 1 9.15 31.77 -38.79
C MET A 1 8.65 30.78 -37.74
N ALA A 2 9.13 30.84 -36.50
CA ALA A 2 8.71 29.92 -35.46
C ALA A 2 7.52 30.49 -34.67
N VAL A 3 6.55 29.65 -34.34
CA VAL A 3 5.40 30.05 -33.51
C VAL A 3 5.78 29.91 -32.04
N PHE A 4 5.66 30.98 -31.26
CA PHE A 4 5.88 30.97 -29.82
C PHE A 4 4.55 31.06 -29.08
N ALA A 5 4.34 30.16 -28.12
CA ALA A 5 3.22 30.26 -27.19
C ALA A 5 3.67 31.08 -25.98
N TYR A 6 2.88 32.09 -25.62
CA TYR A 6 3.19 32.96 -24.49
C TYR A 6 2.06 33.00 -23.45
N ARG A 7 2.45 33.18 -22.20
CA ARG A 7 1.58 33.63 -21.10
C ARG A 7 2.11 34.97 -20.61
N VAL A 8 1.27 36.00 -20.69
CA VAL A 8 1.62 37.36 -20.27
C VAL A 8 0.61 37.88 -19.27
N ALA A 9 1.05 38.72 -18.33
CA ALA A 9 0.16 39.59 -17.56
C ALA A 9 0.06 40.96 -18.22
N ARG A 10 -1.17 41.49 -18.25
CA ARG A 10 -1.42 42.89 -18.54
C ARG A 10 -1.23 43.74 -17.27
N PRO A 11 -1.09 45.08 -17.42
CA PRO A 11 -1.04 46.00 -16.28
C PRO A 11 -2.27 45.95 -15.36
N ASP A 12 -3.40 45.44 -15.86
CA ASP A 12 -4.65 45.23 -15.10
C ASP A 12 -4.64 43.95 -14.24
N GLY A 13 -3.55 43.18 -14.24
CA GLY A 13 -3.41 41.93 -13.48
C GLY A 13 -4.05 40.70 -14.16
N SER A 14 -4.70 40.85 -15.31
CA SER A 14 -5.27 39.73 -16.06
C SER A 14 -4.18 38.97 -16.83
N THR A 15 -4.24 37.63 -16.81
CA THR A 15 -3.30 36.80 -17.60
C THR A 15 -3.92 36.36 -18.91
N ILE A 16 -3.22 36.63 -20.00
CA ILE A 16 -3.62 36.23 -21.35
C ILE A 16 -2.67 35.16 -21.91
N HIS A 17 -3.24 34.25 -22.68
CA HIS A 17 -2.54 33.20 -23.40
C HIS A 17 -2.71 33.42 -24.90
N GLY A 18 -1.61 33.35 -25.65
CA GLY A 18 -1.64 33.59 -27.09
C GLY A 18 -0.50 32.92 -27.84
N HIS A 19 -0.53 33.11 -29.15
CA HIS A 19 0.51 32.64 -30.07
C HIS A 19 1.01 33.82 -30.88
N VAL A 20 2.32 33.93 -31.03
CA VAL A 20 2.96 34.97 -31.84
C VAL A 20 4.07 34.35 -32.67
N GLU A 21 4.18 34.77 -33.92
CA GLU A 21 5.25 34.35 -34.80
C GLU A 21 6.48 35.25 -34.62
N GLY A 22 7.65 34.62 -34.57
CA GLY A 22 8.91 35.34 -34.48
C GLY A 22 10.10 34.48 -34.86
N GLU A 23 11.24 35.12 -35.02
CA GLU A 23 12.48 34.45 -35.43
C GLU A 23 13.24 33.88 -34.23
N ASN A 24 13.23 34.58 -33.09
CA ASN A 24 13.96 34.17 -31.89
C ASN A 24 13.23 34.56 -30.60
N GLU A 25 13.40 33.77 -29.53
CA GLU A 25 12.66 33.95 -28.26
C GLU A 25 12.90 35.33 -27.64
N SER A 26 14.15 35.80 -27.65
CA SER A 26 14.56 37.10 -27.10
C SER A 26 13.88 38.28 -27.80
N LEU A 27 13.71 38.20 -29.13
CA LEU A 27 13.05 39.23 -29.93
C LEU A 27 11.53 39.24 -29.69
N VAL A 28 10.93 38.06 -29.55
CA VAL A 28 9.51 37.93 -29.22
C VAL A 28 9.22 38.44 -27.82
N ARG A 29 10.09 38.14 -26.85
CA ARG A 29 9.98 38.65 -25.48
C ARG A 29 10.06 40.17 -25.45
N ALA A 30 11.08 40.75 -26.07
CA ALA A 30 11.24 42.21 -26.14
C ALA A 30 10.03 42.89 -26.80
N LYS A 31 9.45 42.28 -27.85
CA LYS A 31 8.25 42.79 -28.52
C LYS A 31 7.03 42.77 -27.59
N LEU A 32 6.82 41.70 -26.82
CA LEU A 32 5.69 41.59 -25.87
C LEU A 32 5.89 42.53 -24.67
N GLU A 33 7.12 42.67 -24.17
CA GLU A 33 7.45 43.60 -23.08
C GLU A 33 7.34 45.06 -23.50
N SER A 34 7.68 45.41 -24.75
CA SER A 34 7.47 46.76 -25.30
C SER A 34 5.99 47.18 -25.41
N GLN A 35 5.07 46.20 -25.39
CA GLN A 35 3.62 46.43 -25.36
C GLN A 35 3.09 46.60 -23.93
N GLY A 36 3.98 46.66 -22.93
CA GLY A 36 3.65 46.80 -21.51
C GLY A 36 3.13 45.52 -20.88
N TRP A 37 3.37 44.36 -21.50
CA TRP A 37 2.96 43.06 -20.97
C TRP A 37 4.13 42.36 -20.29
N LEU A 38 3.88 41.80 -19.11
CA LEU A 38 4.90 41.08 -18.35
C LEU A 38 4.89 39.60 -18.78
N VAL A 39 5.97 39.14 -19.41
CA VAL A 39 6.08 37.78 -19.98
C VAL A 39 6.49 36.78 -18.91
N PHE A 40 5.56 35.92 -18.49
CA PHE A 40 5.85 34.87 -17.49
C PHE A 40 6.45 33.61 -18.10
N ASN A 41 5.96 33.22 -19.28
CA ASN A 41 6.38 32.00 -19.95
C ASN A 41 6.31 32.22 -21.46
N LEU A 42 7.42 31.95 -22.15
CA LEU A 42 7.52 32.03 -23.61
C LEU A 42 8.24 30.77 -24.08
N HIS A 43 7.58 29.94 -24.90
CA HIS A 43 8.17 28.68 -25.38
C HIS A 43 7.96 28.54 -26.89
N ARG A 44 9.04 28.20 -27.60
CA ARG A 44 8.98 27.88 -29.04
C ARG A 44 8.16 26.61 -29.24
N ARG A 45 7.06 26.70 -29.98
CA ARG A 45 6.25 25.55 -30.35
C ARG A 45 6.94 24.85 -31.51
N GLY A 46 7.60 23.73 -31.20
CA GLY A 46 8.35 22.95 -32.19
C GLY A 46 9.41 22.03 -31.60
N ILE A 47 9.80 22.22 -30.34
CA ILE A 47 10.51 21.19 -29.59
C ILE A 47 9.50 20.65 -28.60
N THR A 48 9.16 19.38 -28.80
CA THR A 48 8.43 18.52 -27.87
C THR A 48 9.00 18.68 -26.47
N SER A 49 8.47 19.64 -25.73
CA SER A 49 8.44 19.59 -24.28
C SER A 49 7.59 18.37 -23.97
N VAL A 50 8.29 17.26 -23.80
CA VAL A 50 7.81 16.08 -23.08
C VAL A 50 7.45 16.62 -21.70
N LYS A 51 6.21 17.10 -21.57
CA LYS A 51 5.49 17.03 -20.32
C LYS A 51 5.36 15.54 -20.07
N THR A 52 6.32 14.99 -19.32
CA THR A 52 6.16 13.77 -18.54
C THR A 52 5.05 14.00 -17.52
N LYS A 53 3.80 14.13 -18.01
CA LYS A 53 2.66 13.55 -17.32
C LYS A 53 2.75 12.06 -17.59
N THR A 54 3.69 11.41 -16.92
CA THR A 54 3.69 9.97 -16.75
C THR A 54 2.56 9.64 -15.77
N SER A 55 1.31 9.88 -16.18
CA SER A 55 0.16 9.22 -15.58
C SER A 55 0.03 7.87 -16.28
N TRP A 56 1.00 7.01 -16.01
CA TRP A 56 0.89 5.58 -16.27
C TRP A 56 0.08 4.97 -15.12
N SER A 57 -1.15 5.47 -14.90
CA SER A 57 -2.04 4.97 -13.86
C SER A 57 -3.08 4.03 -14.45
N TRP A 58 -2.60 3.02 -15.19
CA TRP A 58 -3.39 1.85 -15.57
C TRP A 58 -3.48 0.82 -14.41
N GLY A 59 -3.10 1.23 -13.19
CA GLY A 59 -3.16 0.41 -12.00
C GLY A 59 -4.53 0.46 -11.30
N LYS A 60 -4.71 -0.45 -10.33
CA LYS A 60 -5.87 -0.45 -9.42
C LYS A 60 -5.93 0.87 -8.64
N LEU A 61 -7.15 1.36 -8.39
CA LEU A 61 -7.36 2.58 -7.61
C LEU A 61 -6.96 2.32 -6.13
N PRO A 62 -6.16 3.19 -5.49
CA PRO A 62 -5.85 3.07 -4.08
C PRO A 62 -7.12 3.10 -3.23
N LEU A 63 -7.21 2.21 -2.23
CA LEU A 63 -8.40 2.09 -1.37
C LEU A 63 -8.82 3.41 -0.71
N GLY A 64 -7.86 4.26 -0.34
CA GLY A 64 -8.14 5.59 0.21
C GLY A 64 -8.79 6.55 -0.80
N GLN A 65 -8.42 6.47 -2.08
CA GLN A 65 -9.08 7.26 -3.13
C GLN A 65 -10.49 6.72 -3.42
N PHE A 66 -10.66 5.41 -3.38
CA PHE A 66 -11.98 4.78 -3.53
C PHE A 66 -12.93 5.13 -2.36
N LEU A 67 -12.40 5.26 -1.14
CA LEU A 67 -13.15 5.77 0.00
C LEU A 67 -13.64 7.21 -0.22
N VAL A 68 -12.75 8.12 -0.67
CA VAL A 68 -13.12 9.50 -0.96
C VAL A 68 -14.20 9.57 -2.05
N PHE A 69 -14.03 8.81 -3.13
CA PHE A 69 -15.05 8.69 -4.19
C PHE A 69 -16.42 8.28 -3.62
N ASN A 70 -16.47 7.28 -2.76
CA ASN A 70 -17.72 6.81 -2.16
C ASN A 70 -18.34 7.82 -1.18
N GLN A 71 -17.51 8.57 -0.45
CA GLN A 71 -17.98 9.66 0.41
C GLN A 71 -18.60 10.80 -0.40
N GLU A 72 -17.98 11.15 -1.53
CA GLU A 72 -18.53 12.15 -2.46
C GLU A 72 -19.82 11.67 -3.12
N LEU A 73 -19.84 10.43 -3.60
CA LEU A 73 -21.05 9.81 -4.16
C LEU A 73 -22.19 9.83 -3.13
N LEU A 74 -21.95 9.39 -1.90
CA LEU A 74 -22.94 9.42 -0.83
C LEU A 74 -23.47 10.84 -0.55
N ALA A 75 -22.59 11.83 -0.47
CA ALA A 75 -22.99 13.22 -0.24
C ALA A 75 -23.84 13.78 -1.38
N LEU A 76 -23.45 13.51 -2.63
CA LEU A 76 -24.17 13.96 -3.83
C LEU A 76 -25.53 13.25 -3.97
N VAL A 77 -25.60 11.94 -3.71
CA VAL A 77 -26.87 11.18 -3.72
C VAL A 77 -27.81 11.71 -2.63
N LYS A 78 -27.30 11.95 -1.41
CA LYS A 78 -28.10 12.54 -0.31
C LYS A 78 -28.63 13.95 -0.61
N SER A 79 -27.96 14.70 -1.48
CA SER A 79 -28.41 16.04 -1.88
C SER A 79 -29.57 16.03 -2.89
N GLY A 80 -29.96 14.85 -3.40
CA GLY A 80 -31.07 14.73 -4.34
C GLY A 80 -30.76 15.22 -5.76
N LEU A 81 -29.48 15.36 -6.12
CA LEU A 81 -29.08 15.74 -7.47
C LEU A 81 -29.46 14.66 -8.49
N PRO A 82 -29.77 15.04 -9.75
CA PRO A 82 -30.00 14.07 -10.82
C PRO A 82 -28.79 13.15 -11.02
N ILE A 83 -29.03 11.85 -11.20
CA ILE A 83 -27.98 10.82 -11.24
C ILE A 83 -26.87 11.13 -12.25
N LEU A 84 -27.22 11.57 -13.46
CA LEU A 84 -26.23 11.94 -14.50
C LEU A 84 -25.34 13.11 -14.07
N ARG A 85 -25.90 14.08 -13.32
CA ARG A 85 -25.15 15.22 -12.79
C ARG A 85 -24.21 14.80 -11.67
N ILE A 86 -24.61 13.82 -10.85
CA ILE A 86 -23.75 13.23 -9.83
C ILE A 86 -22.52 12.61 -10.50
N TRP A 87 -22.71 11.79 -11.54
CA TRP A 87 -21.59 11.18 -12.28
C TRP A 87 -20.68 12.22 -12.95
N ASP A 88 -21.23 13.28 -13.54
CA ASP A 88 -20.44 14.38 -14.10
C ASP A 88 -19.48 15.00 -13.06
N LEU A 89 -19.99 15.29 -11.86
CA LEU A 89 -19.18 15.85 -10.77
C LEU A 89 -18.10 14.87 -10.29
N LEU A 90 -18.40 13.57 -10.20
CA LEU A 90 -17.44 12.55 -9.80
C LEU A 90 -16.33 12.37 -10.87
N ILE A 91 -16.67 12.45 -12.16
CA ILE A 91 -15.71 12.39 -13.27
C ILE A 91 -14.76 13.60 -13.23
N GLU A 92 -15.26 14.80 -12.92
CA GLU A 92 -14.44 16.01 -12.82
C GLU A 92 -13.45 15.95 -11.64
N ARG A 93 -13.86 15.33 -10.53
CA ARG A 93 -13.06 15.22 -9.30
C ARG A 93 -12.10 14.02 -9.29
N ALA A 94 -12.29 13.05 -10.17
CA ALA A 94 -11.44 11.87 -10.25
C ALA A 94 -9.99 12.23 -10.68
N GLY A 95 -9.03 12.10 -9.76
CA GLY A 95 -7.61 12.34 -10.04
C GLY A 95 -6.89 11.21 -10.79
N HIS A 96 -7.48 10.02 -10.88
CA HIS A 96 -6.88 8.84 -11.49
C HIS A 96 -7.39 8.62 -12.92
N ALA A 97 -6.52 8.72 -13.92
CA ALA A 97 -6.92 8.77 -15.34
C ALA A 97 -7.69 7.52 -15.81
N GLY A 98 -7.24 6.33 -15.40
CA GLY A 98 -7.94 5.07 -15.73
C GLY A 98 -9.31 4.96 -15.05
N PHE A 99 -9.44 5.51 -13.83
CA PHE A 99 -10.70 5.49 -13.09
C PHE A 99 -11.68 6.49 -13.69
N GLN A 100 -11.19 7.67 -14.08
CA GLN A 100 -11.99 8.69 -14.76
C GLN A 100 -12.58 8.17 -16.09
N ARG A 101 -11.83 7.35 -16.85
CA ARG A 101 -12.38 6.70 -18.06
C ARG A 101 -13.49 5.73 -17.72
N ALA A 102 -13.27 4.84 -16.75
CA ALA A 102 -14.30 3.90 -16.30
C ALA A 102 -15.57 4.63 -15.82
N LEU A 103 -15.44 5.76 -15.11
CA LEU A 103 -16.60 6.57 -14.70
C LEU A 103 -17.33 7.20 -15.90
N ARG A 104 -16.63 7.58 -16.97
CA ARG A 104 -17.26 8.08 -18.20
C ARG A 104 -18.04 6.98 -18.90
N ASP A 105 -17.46 5.79 -19.01
CA ASP A 105 -18.11 4.63 -19.62
C ASP A 105 -19.38 4.25 -18.84
N VAL A 106 -19.28 4.17 -17.50
CA VAL A 106 -20.42 3.94 -16.59
C VAL A 106 -21.52 4.99 -16.79
N ARG A 107 -21.14 6.27 -16.90
CA ARG A 107 -22.12 7.34 -17.11
C ARG A 107 -22.85 7.21 -18.45
N GLU A 108 -22.15 6.87 -19.53
CA GLU A 108 -22.78 6.68 -20.84
C GLU A 108 -23.72 5.47 -20.85
N ASP A 109 -23.35 4.39 -20.16
CA ASP A 109 -24.22 3.22 -19.98
C ASP A 109 -25.51 3.56 -19.20
N ILE A 110 -25.39 4.35 -18.12
CA ILE A 110 -26.54 4.81 -17.34
C ILE A 110 -27.42 5.74 -18.17
N ARG A 111 -26.82 6.64 -18.95
CA ARG A 111 -27.54 7.47 -19.91
C ARG A 111 -28.29 6.62 -20.95
N GLY A 112 -27.71 5.50 -21.37
CA GLY A 112 -28.31 4.51 -22.26
C GLY A 112 -29.43 3.67 -21.62
N GLY A 113 -29.72 3.85 -20.32
CA GLY A 113 -30.77 3.14 -19.61
C GLY A 113 -30.32 1.89 -18.86
N THR A 114 -29.01 1.62 -18.80
CA THR A 114 -28.46 0.53 -17.98
C THR A 114 -28.54 0.90 -16.50
N SER A 115 -28.75 -0.08 -15.61
CA SER A 115 -28.64 0.15 -14.16
C SER A 115 -27.21 0.59 -13.79
N ALA A 116 -27.04 1.36 -12.71
CA ALA A 116 -25.69 1.75 -12.28
C ALA A 116 -24.89 0.54 -11.81
N SER A 117 -25.53 -0.44 -11.15
CA SER A 117 -24.84 -1.68 -10.75
C SER A 117 -24.31 -2.47 -11.95
N ASP A 118 -25.10 -2.67 -13.01
CA ASP A 118 -24.65 -3.40 -14.21
C ASP A 118 -23.57 -2.63 -14.98
N ALA A 119 -23.67 -1.30 -15.04
CA ALA A 119 -22.64 -0.46 -15.64
C ALA A 119 -21.31 -0.55 -14.87
N LEU A 120 -21.35 -0.52 -13.54
CA LEU A 120 -20.18 -0.68 -12.68
C LEU A 120 -19.54 -2.07 -12.81
N ALA A 121 -20.36 -3.11 -12.99
CA ALA A 121 -19.90 -4.50 -13.13
C ALA A 121 -18.97 -4.71 -14.34
N LYS A 122 -19.08 -3.88 -15.39
CA LYS A 122 -18.20 -3.94 -16.58
C LYS A 122 -16.75 -3.53 -16.28
N HIS A 123 -16.48 -2.91 -15.12
CA HIS A 123 -15.16 -2.41 -14.74
C HIS A 123 -14.66 -3.02 -13.41
N PRO A 124 -14.46 -4.36 -13.34
CA PRO A 124 -14.09 -5.07 -12.10
C PRO A 124 -12.71 -4.69 -11.55
N VAL A 125 -11.87 -4.05 -12.36
CA VAL A 125 -10.55 -3.53 -11.94
C VAL A 125 -10.70 -2.40 -10.90
N TYR A 126 -11.79 -1.62 -10.98
CA TYR A 126 -12.03 -0.46 -10.13
C TYR A 126 -13.19 -0.65 -9.15
N PHE A 127 -14.17 -1.48 -9.52
CA PHE A 127 -15.37 -1.73 -8.73
C PHE A 127 -15.39 -3.20 -8.30
N PRO A 128 -15.05 -3.50 -7.04
CA PRO A 128 -15.11 -4.86 -6.51
C PRO A 128 -16.54 -5.42 -6.58
N GLU A 129 -16.69 -6.74 -6.69
CA GLU A 129 -18.01 -7.41 -6.74
C GLU A 129 -18.90 -7.04 -5.56
N LEU A 130 -18.33 -6.97 -4.35
CA LEU A 130 -19.00 -6.47 -3.15
C LEU A 130 -19.63 -5.09 -3.36
N TYR A 131 -18.89 -4.18 -4.01
CA TYR A 131 -19.38 -2.82 -4.26
C TYR A 131 -20.53 -2.82 -5.24
N VAL A 132 -20.41 -3.61 -6.31
CA VAL A 132 -21.48 -3.78 -7.32
C VAL A 132 -22.75 -4.36 -6.67
N ALA A 133 -22.61 -5.41 -5.86
CA ALA A 133 -23.71 -6.02 -5.12
C ALA A 133 -24.37 -5.03 -4.14
N THR A 134 -23.55 -4.24 -3.44
CA THR A 134 -23.99 -3.16 -2.54
C THR A 134 -24.83 -2.12 -3.30
N VAL A 135 -24.34 -1.63 -4.44
CA VAL A 135 -25.09 -0.67 -5.27
C VAL A 135 -26.38 -1.30 -5.80
N LYS A 136 -26.33 -2.56 -6.27
CA LYS A 136 -27.49 -3.29 -6.77
C LYS A 136 -28.59 -3.42 -5.71
N ALA A 137 -28.24 -3.78 -4.47
CA ALA A 137 -29.18 -3.85 -3.36
C ALA A 137 -29.78 -2.47 -3.04
N GLY A 138 -28.98 -1.40 -3.11
CA GLY A 138 -29.45 -0.02 -2.97
C GLY A 138 -30.40 0.43 -4.08
N GLU A 139 -30.17 0.00 -5.33
CA GLU A 139 -31.06 0.27 -6.47
C GLU A 139 -32.39 -0.46 -6.34
N GLN A 140 -32.36 -1.74 -5.97
CA GLN A 140 -33.57 -2.57 -5.81
C GLN A 140 -34.43 -2.12 -4.63
N SER A 141 -33.81 -1.73 -3.52
CA SER A 141 -34.52 -1.24 -2.32
C SER A 141 -34.94 0.23 -2.42
N GLY A 142 -34.44 0.98 -3.40
CA GLY A 142 -34.62 2.42 -3.50
C GLY A 142 -33.91 3.23 -2.40
N ASN A 143 -33.08 2.60 -1.58
CA ASN A 143 -32.38 3.21 -0.45
C ASN A 143 -30.85 3.19 -0.61
N LEU A 144 -30.39 3.68 -1.77
CA LEU A 144 -28.97 3.84 -2.07
C LEU A 144 -28.17 4.63 -1.01
N PRO A 145 -28.70 5.72 -0.39
CA PRO A 145 -27.96 6.47 0.64
C PRO A 145 -27.56 5.64 1.85
N GLU A 146 -28.45 4.78 2.36
CA GLU A 146 -28.16 3.98 3.54
C GLU A 146 -27.13 2.88 3.22
N VAL A 147 -27.29 2.22 2.08
CA VAL A 147 -26.40 1.14 1.67
C VAL A 147 -24.99 1.67 1.36
N LEU A 148 -24.88 2.82 0.70
CA LEU A 148 -23.60 3.52 0.51
C LEU A 148 -22.98 3.98 1.84
N LEU A 149 -23.78 4.42 2.82
CA LEU A 149 -23.28 4.78 4.15
C LEU A 149 -22.63 3.59 4.85
N ARG A 150 -23.31 2.43 4.87
CA ARG A 150 -22.77 1.19 5.44
C ARG A 150 -21.45 0.81 4.75
N TYR A 151 -21.40 0.93 3.42
CA TYR A 151 -20.18 0.65 2.66
C TYR A 151 -19.03 1.62 2.95
N VAL A 152 -19.33 2.92 3.12
CA VAL A 152 -18.33 3.93 3.51
C VAL A 152 -17.77 3.61 4.90
N VAL A 153 -18.60 3.19 5.85
CA VAL A 153 -18.14 2.77 7.20
C VAL A 153 -17.20 1.58 7.08
N TYR A 154 -17.56 0.57 6.30
CA TYR A 154 -16.70 -0.56 5.99
C TYR A 154 -15.34 -0.14 5.39
N LEU A 155 -15.35 0.72 4.36
CA LEU A 155 -14.12 1.20 3.73
C LEU A 155 -13.23 2.00 4.70
N LYS A 156 -13.81 2.81 5.60
CA LYS A 156 -13.05 3.53 6.63
C LYS A 156 -12.29 2.58 7.55
N LEU A 157 -12.95 1.50 7.98
CA LEU A 157 -12.36 0.47 8.82
C LEU A 157 -11.19 -0.21 8.10
N MET A 158 -11.39 -0.60 6.84
CA MET A 158 -10.34 -1.21 6.00
C MET A 158 -9.14 -0.30 5.75
N VAL A 159 -9.39 0.97 5.43
CA VAL A 159 -8.33 1.97 5.28
C VAL A 159 -7.60 2.18 6.61
N GLY A 160 -8.34 2.26 7.72
CA GLY A 160 -7.78 2.40 9.07
C GLY A 160 -6.85 1.25 9.45
N LEU A 161 -7.31 0.00 9.30
CA LEU A 161 -6.49 -1.19 9.56
C LEU A 161 -5.24 -1.22 8.70
N ARG A 162 -5.38 -0.97 7.39
CA ARG A 162 -4.24 -0.94 6.47
C ARG A 162 -3.22 0.14 6.84
N GLN A 163 -3.69 1.32 7.25
CA GLN A 163 -2.83 2.40 7.72
C GLN A 163 -2.14 2.06 9.03
N LYS A 164 -2.84 1.43 9.98
CA LYS A 164 -2.25 0.96 11.24
C LYS A 164 -1.14 -0.07 10.97
N MET A 165 -1.41 -1.08 10.16
CA MET A 165 -0.39 -2.06 9.76
C MET A 165 0.82 -1.40 9.08
N LYS A 166 0.58 -0.47 8.14
CA LYS A 166 1.66 0.25 7.48
C LYS A 166 2.48 1.06 8.47
N LYS A 167 1.85 1.76 9.42
CA LYS A 167 2.53 2.55 10.44
C LYS A 167 3.35 1.69 11.39
N ALA A 168 2.79 0.58 11.88
CA ALA A 168 3.47 -0.37 12.77
C ALA A 168 4.76 -0.94 12.14
N LEU A 169 4.76 -1.19 10.82
CA LEU A 169 5.93 -1.68 10.10
C LEU A 169 6.90 -0.58 9.63
N SER A 170 6.42 0.64 9.42
CA SER A 170 7.25 1.73 8.89
C SER A 170 8.37 2.12 9.86
N TYR A 171 8.06 2.15 11.17
CA TYR A 171 9.03 2.57 12.19
C TYR A 171 10.23 1.63 12.31
N PRO A 172 10.06 0.29 12.46
CA PRO A 172 11.18 -0.66 12.45
C PRO A 172 12.07 -0.56 11.21
N ILE A 173 11.48 -0.39 10.03
CA ILE A 173 12.23 -0.29 8.77
C ILE A 173 13.15 0.94 8.76
N VAL A 174 12.65 2.09 9.24
CA VAL A 174 13.47 3.32 9.32
C VAL A 174 14.60 3.15 10.33
N LEU A 175 14.32 2.59 11.51
CA LEU A 175 15.32 2.40 12.56
C LEU A 175 16.43 1.42 12.12
N ILE A 176 16.06 0.31 11.50
CA ILE A 176 17.00 -0.66 10.91
C ILE A 176 17.82 0.02 9.81
N GLY A 177 17.18 0.81 8.94
CA GLY A 177 17.87 1.54 7.87
C GLY A 177 18.93 2.50 8.40
N ILE A 178 18.59 3.31 9.41
CA ILE A 178 19.53 4.22 10.07
C ILE A 178 20.65 3.44 10.77
N GLY A 179 20.30 2.38 11.49
CA GLY A 179 21.28 1.54 12.18
C GLY A 179 22.29 0.89 11.23
N LEU A 180 21.83 0.31 10.13
CA LEU A 180 22.68 -0.22 9.08
C LEU A 180 23.56 0.86 8.45
N ALA A 181 23.04 2.07 8.26
CA ALA A 181 23.83 3.20 7.75
C ALA A 181 24.94 3.61 8.74
N VAL A 182 24.65 3.67 10.04
CA VAL A 182 25.65 3.97 11.08
C VAL A 182 26.72 2.89 11.15
N VAL A 183 26.32 1.62 11.20
CA VAL A 183 27.27 0.48 11.19
C VAL A 183 28.10 0.50 9.92
N GLY A 184 27.48 0.71 8.75
CA GLY A 184 28.16 0.83 7.48
C GLY A 184 29.18 1.98 7.47
N PHE A 185 28.83 3.14 8.01
CA PHE A 185 29.74 4.28 8.14
C PHE A 185 30.95 3.98 9.05
N LEU A 186 30.71 3.36 10.22
CA LEU A 186 31.78 2.98 11.15
C LEU A 186 32.77 2.02 10.49
N LEU A 187 32.26 1.00 9.77
CA LEU A 187 33.08 0.00 9.12
C LEU A 187 33.79 0.52 7.87
N ALA A 188 33.16 1.39 7.07
CA ALA A 188 33.72 1.87 5.80
C ALA A 188 34.69 3.06 5.95
N TYR A 189 34.50 3.91 6.95
CA TYR A 189 35.32 5.13 7.11
C TYR A 189 36.15 5.12 8.38
N VAL A 190 35.52 4.80 9.52
CA VAL A 190 36.20 4.95 10.82
C VAL A 190 37.20 3.81 11.02
N MET A 191 36.80 2.56 10.74
CA MET A 191 37.67 1.41 10.96
C MET A 191 38.94 1.42 10.09
N PRO A 192 38.93 1.74 8.78
CA PRO A 192 40.14 1.82 7.97
C PRO A 192 41.08 2.94 8.44
N THR A 193 40.51 4.09 8.86
CA THR A 193 41.30 5.19 9.44
C THR A 193 42.06 4.70 10.68
N PHE A 194 41.39 3.98 11.57
CA PHE A 194 42.04 3.37 12.74
C PHE A 194 43.15 2.39 12.34
N VAL A 195 42.88 1.47 11.41
CA VAL A 195 43.89 0.52 10.93
C VAL A 195 45.11 1.24 10.34
N SER A 196 44.91 2.31 9.58
CA SER A 196 46.00 3.06 8.96
C SER A 196 46.91 3.76 9.98
N VAL A 197 46.35 4.19 11.12
CA VAL A 197 47.10 4.85 12.21
C VAL A 197 47.86 3.83 13.07
N TYR A 198 47.34 2.60 13.21
CA TYR A 198 47.89 1.57 14.10
C TYR A 198 48.56 0.38 13.37
N GLY A 199 48.60 0.42 12.03
CA GLY A 199 48.94 -0.70 11.15
C GLY A 199 50.39 -1.20 11.23
N GLU A 200 51.33 -0.40 11.72
CA GLU A 200 52.72 -0.84 11.90
C GLU A 200 52.90 -1.79 13.10
N SER A 201 51.94 -1.83 14.03
CA SER A 201 51.87 -2.84 15.11
C SER A 201 50.82 -3.94 14.86
N ALA A 202 50.34 -4.07 13.62
CA ALA A 202 49.24 -4.97 13.25
C ALA A 202 49.47 -6.47 13.48
N LYS A 203 50.69 -6.91 13.86
CA LYS A 203 50.97 -8.32 14.16
C LYS A 203 50.33 -8.81 15.46
N THR A 204 49.76 -7.93 16.29
CA THR A 204 49.11 -8.29 17.56
C THR A 204 47.65 -7.83 17.66
N LEU A 205 46.95 -7.62 16.54
CA LEU A 205 45.53 -7.27 16.61
C LEU A 205 44.73 -8.44 17.25
N PRO A 206 43.87 -8.17 18.25
CA PRO A 206 43.00 -9.17 18.84
C PRO A 206 42.12 -9.87 17.80
N TRP A 207 41.84 -11.16 18.00
CA TRP A 207 41.09 -11.99 17.05
C TRP A 207 39.75 -11.38 16.62
N ALA A 208 39.04 -10.70 17.54
CA ALA A 208 37.77 -10.03 17.25
C ALA A 208 37.92 -8.87 16.23
N THR A 209 39.04 -8.13 16.30
CA THR A 209 39.38 -7.05 15.35
C THR A 209 39.78 -7.62 14.00
N GLN A 210 40.48 -8.76 13.97
CA GLN A 210 40.85 -9.45 12.74
C GLN A 210 39.64 -10.00 11.99
N VAL A 211 38.68 -10.63 12.68
CA VAL A 211 37.44 -11.13 12.04
C VAL A 211 36.63 -9.99 11.41
N LEU A 212 36.52 -8.85 12.10
CA LEU A 212 35.84 -7.66 11.57
C LEU A 212 36.61 -7.02 10.41
N LEU A 213 37.95 -6.95 10.49
CA LEU A 213 38.78 -6.49 9.38
C LEU A 213 38.67 -7.42 8.18
N ASP A 214 38.69 -8.74 8.37
CA ASP A 214 38.59 -9.72 7.31
C ASP A 214 37.23 -9.59 6.61
N MET A 215 36.14 -9.39 7.38
CA MET A 215 34.83 -9.10 6.81
C MET A 215 34.83 -7.81 5.97
N VAL A 216 35.49 -6.74 6.42
CA VAL A 216 35.48 -5.43 5.74
C VAL A 216 36.46 -5.36 4.55
N THR A 217 37.67 -5.88 4.69
CA THR A 217 38.69 -5.92 3.62
C THR A 217 38.29 -6.89 2.49
N HIS A 218 37.65 -8.02 2.82
CA HIS A 218 37.00 -8.86 1.79
C HIS A 218 35.73 -8.21 1.25
N ALA A 219 35.09 -7.30 1.99
CA ALA A 219 33.96 -6.53 1.49
C ALA A 219 34.39 -5.42 0.53
N GLU A 220 35.53 -4.73 0.68
CA GLU A 220 35.93 -3.68 -0.28
C GLU A 220 36.03 -4.17 -1.74
N SER A 221 36.50 -5.41 -1.97
CA SER A 221 36.47 -6.05 -3.30
C SER A 221 35.16 -6.76 -3.65
N ARG A 222 34.25 -6.95 -2.68
CA ARG A 222 32.98 -7.68 -2.84
C ARG A 222 31.70 -6.89 -2.56
N ILE A 223 31.77 -5.60 -2.20
CA ILE A 223 30.60 -4.73 -1.96
C ILE A 223 29.81 -4.59 -3.24
N VAL A 224 30.48 -4.43 -4.38
CA VAL A 224 29.82 -4.36 -5.70
C VAL A 224 29.09 -5.67 -6.01
N PRO A 225 29.70 -6.88 -5.98
CA PRO A 225 28.97 -8.12 -6.23
C PRO A 225 27.91 -8.45 -5.16
N VAL A 226 28.11 -8.12 -3.88
CA VAL A 226 27.07 -8.31 -2.84
C VAL A 226 25.91 -7.36 -3.06
N ALA A 227 26.15 -6.09 -3.38
CA ALA A 227 25.10 -5.14 -3.74
C ALA A 227 24.37 -5.56 -5.02
N VAL A 228 25.09 -6.07 -6.02
CA VAL A 228 24.49 -6.63 -7.26
C VAL A 228 23.67 -7.88 -6.97
N ILE A 229 24.12 -8.77 -6.08
CA ILE A 229 23.34 -9.93 -5.63
C ILE A 229 22.09 -9.48 -4.87
N MET A 230 22.21 -8.52 -3.95
CA MET A 230 21.07 -7.98 -3.21
C MET A 230 20.05 -7.31 -4.12
N ILE A 231 20.50 -6.46 -5.06
CA ILE A 231 19.66 -5.83 -6.08
C ILE A 231 19.06 -6.89 -7.01
N GLY A 232 19.83 -7.92 -7.38
CA GLY A 232 19.38 -9.04 -8.19
C GLY A 232 18.32 -9.90 -7.49
N ILE A 233 18.46 -10.14 -6.19
CA ILE A 233 17.45 -10.79 -5.35
C ILE A 233 16.22 -9.90 -5.25
N MET A 234 16.38 -8.59 -5.03
CA MET A 234 15.26 -7.65 -4.93
C MET A 234 14.47 -7.57 -6.24
N LEU A 235 15.16 -7.48 -7.38
CA LEU A 235 14.58 -7.53 -8.72
C LEU A 235 13.98 -8.91 -9.02
N GLY A 236 14.64 -10.00 -8.64
CA GLY A 236 14.16 -11.37 -8.81
C GLY A 236 12.87 -11.60 -8.04
N ILE A 237 12.80 -11.16 -6.78
CA ILE A 237 11.58 -11.17 -5.97
C ILE A 237 10.51 -10.26 -6.60
N HIS A 238 10.88 -9.09 -7.12
CA HIS A 238 9.92 -8.17 -7.75
C HIS A 238 9.30 -8.77 -9.03
N VAL A 239 10.13 -9.35 -9.90
CA VAL A 239 9.69 -10.05 -11.12
C VAL A 239 8.89 -11.30 -10.77
N TYR A 240 9.32 -12.07 -9.76
CA TYR A 240 8.58 -13.23 -9.28
C TYR A 240 7.21 -12.83 -8.70
N TYR A 241 7.14 -11.75 -7.91
CA TYR A 241 5.89 -11.18 -7.38
C TYR A 241 5.02 -10.52 -8.46
N ALA A 242 5.54 -10.25 -9.66
CA ALA A 242 4.70 -9.84 -10.79
C ALA A 242 3.90 -11.03 -11.35
N THR A 243 4.35 -12.28 -11.13
CA THR A 243 3.65 -13.49 -11.57
C THR A 243 2.54 -13.91 -10.60
N SER A 244 1.48 -14.54 -11.11
CA SER A 244 0.39 -15.08 -10.27
C SER A 244 0.88 -16.15 -9.29
N ALA A 245 1.74 -17.06 -9.75
CA ALA A 245 2.33 -18.12 -8.93
C ALA A 245 3.22 -17.54 -7.81
N GLY A 246 4.03 -16.52 -8.11
CA GLY A 246 4.89 -15.90 -7.10
C GLY A 246 4.12 -15.10 -6.06
N GLN A 247 3.02 -14.45 -6.45
CA GLN A 247 2.11 -13.79 -5.50
C GLN A 247 1.50 -14.80 -4.53
N LEU A 248 1.03 -15.95 -5.03
CA LEU A 248 0.50 -17.02 -4.19
C LEU A 248 1.55 -17.62 -3.26
N ALA A 249 2.76 -17.86 -3.76
CA ALA A 249 3.85 -18.42 -2.95
C ALA A 249 4.27 -17.48 -1.82
N ILE A 250 4.38 -16.18 -2.11
CA ILE A 250 4.74 -15.15 -1.13
C ILE A 250 3.62 -14.98 -0.09
N ASP A 251 2.36 -14.89 -0.54
CA ASP A 251 1.20 -14.79 0.34
C ASP A 251 1.09 -16.01 1.28
N ARG A 252 1.41 -17.22 0.77
CA ARG A 252 1.48 -18.44 1.57
C ARG A 252 2.68 -18.45 2.54
N LEU A 253 3.83 -17.94 2.12
CA LEU A 253 5.01 -17.84 2.98
C LEU A 253 4.77 -16.87 4.14
N MET A 254 4.11 -15.74 3.88
CA MET A 254 3.77 -14.75 4.92
C MET A 254 2.94 -15.37 6.05
N LEU A 255 2.03 -16.30 5.74
CA LEU A 255 1.22 -17.00 6.73
C LEU A 255 2.04 -17.96 7.61
N LYS A 256 3.22 -18.40 7.15
CA LYS A 256 4.12 -19.29 7.90
C LYS A 256 5.12 -18.54 8.77
N LEU A 257 5.28 -17.23 8.59
CA LEU A 257 6.23 -16.45 9.37
C LEU A 257 5.74 -16.31 10.82
N PRO A 258 6.62 -16.51 11.82
CA PRO A 258 6.26 -16.25 13.21
C PRO A 258 5.90 -14.76 13.38
N LEU A 259 4.91 -14.47 14.23
CA LEU A 259 4.30 -13.14 14.46
C LEU A 259 3.51 -12.58 13.27
N VAL A 260 4.12 -12.48 12.09
CA VAL A 260 3.47 -11.91 10.88
C VAL A 260 2.33 -12.80 10.39
N GLY A 261 2.50 -14.12 10.45
CA GLY A 261 1.48 -15.07 10.01
C GLY A 261 0.22 -15.00 10.86
N GLN A 262 0.35 -14.88 12.18
CA GLN A 262 -0.80 -14.73 13.10
C GLN A 262 -1.57 -13.43 12.82
N ILE A 263 -0.85 -12.32 12.70
CA ILE A 263 -1.43 -11.01 12.35
C ILE A 263 -2.12 -11.07 10.99
N ALA A 264 -1.52 -11.76 10.01
CA ALA A 264 -2.12 -11.93 8.70
C ALA A 264 -3.39 -12.78 8.75
N VAL A 265 -3.41 -13.88 9.50
CA VAL A 265 -4.60 -14.72 9.70
C VAL A 265 -5.73 -13.92 10.34
N GLU A 266 -5.45 -13.20 11.43
CA GLU A 266 -6.45 -12.35 12.11
C GLU A 266 -6.96 -11.25 11.19
N HIS A 267 -6.08 -10.58 10.45
CA HIS A 267 -6.46 -9.55 9.49
C HIS A 267 -7.41 -10.08 8.40
N ASN A 268 -7.09 -11.25 7.83
CA ASN A 268 -7.95 -11.87 6.82
C ASN A 268 -9.25 -12.39 7.42
N THR A 269 -9.24 -12.85 8.68
CA THR A 269 -10.45 -13.24 9.43
C THR A 269 -11.38 -12.04 9.59
N VAL A 270 -10.87 -10.91 10.09
CA VAL A 270 -11.63 -9.66 10.23
C VAL A 270 -12.22 -9.20 8.88
N GLN A 271 -11.42 -9.24 7.81
CA GLN A 271 -11.91 -8.88 6.47
C GLN A 271 -13.04 -9.78 6.02
N LEU A 272 -12.87 -11.09 6.15
CA LEU A 272 -13.86 -12.07 5.72
C LEU A 272 -15.16 -11.92 6.50
N THR A 273 -15.10 -11.97 7.84
CA THR A 273 -16.30 -11.97 8.69
C THR A 273 -17.04 -10.64 8.66
N ARG A 274 -16.32 -9.51 8.65
CA ARG A 274 -16.93 -8.18 8.50
C ARG A 274 -17.63 -8.05 7.15
N THR A 275 -16.98 -8.50 6.09
CA THR A 275 -17.55 -8.41 4.74
C THR A 275 -18.77 -9.30 4.60
N LEU A 276 -18.65 -10.57 5.04
CA LEU A 276 -19.74 -11.53 4.99
C LEU A 276 -20.96 -11.05 5.80
N GLY A 277 -20.74 -10.58 7.04
CA GLY A 277 -21.81 -10.00 7.86
C GLY A 277 -22.46 -8.79 7.20
N THR A 278 -21.67 -7.91 6.59
CA THR A 278 -22.22 -6.73 5.88
C THR A 278 -23.10 -7.11 4.70
N ILE A 279 -22.71 -8.13 3.91
CA ILE A 279 -23.48 -8.58 2.75
C ILE A 279 -24.74 -9.34 3.19
N LEU A 280 -24.63 -10.20 4.20
CA LEU A 280 -25.75 -10.95 4.77
C LEU A 280 -26.79 -10.03 5.42
N ALA A 281 -26.37 -9.02 6.18
CA ALA A 281 -27.27 -8.00 6.74
C ALA A 281 -28.01 -7.19 5.67
N GLY A 282 -27.52 -7.20 4.43
CA GLY A 282 -28.20 -6.64 3.25
C GLY A 282 -29.28 -7.56 2.67
N GLY A 283 -29.51 -8.74 3.24
CA GLY A 283 -30.47 -9.74 2.75
C GLY A 283 -29.98 -10.59 1.59
N THR A 284 -28.68 -10.54 1.29
CA THR A 284 -28.09 -11.34 0.20
C THR A 284 -28.00 -12.81 0.65
N PRO A 285 -28.32 -13.79 -0.21
CA PRO A 285 -28.15 -15.21 0.10
C PRO A 285 -26.70 -15.54 0.50
N LEU A 286 -26.53 -16.47 1.45
CA LEU A 286 -25.24 -16.82 2.04
C LEU A 286 -24.16 -17.18 1.02
N VAL A 287 -24.53 -17.97 0.01
CA VAL A 287 -23.59 -18.42 -1.02
C VAL A 287 -23.02 -17.24 -1.83
N ASP A 288 -23.89 -16.32 -2.24
CA ASP A 288 -23.49 -15.12 -2.98
C ASP A 288 -22.71 -14.15 -2.08
N ALA A 289 -23.11 -14.06 -0.80
CA ALA A 289 -22.41 -13.29 0.20
C ALA A 289 -20.98 -13.80 0.43
N LEU A 290 -20.78 -15.12 0.47
CA LEU A 290 -19.46 -15.74 0.61
C LEU A 290 -18.58 -15.46 -0.60
N GLN A 291 -19.13 -15.54 -1.82
CA GLN A 291 -18.39 -15.21 -3.04
C GLN A 291 -17.89 -13.75 -3.03
N GLY A 292 -18.77 -12.81 -2.64
CA GLY A 292 -18.39 -11.41 -2.47
C GLY A 292 -17.37 -11.18 -1.35
N ALA A 293 -17.51 -11.88 -0.22
CA ALA A 293 -16.60 -11.78 0.92
C ALA A 293 -15.20 -12.31 0.62
N ARG A 294 -15.10 -13.39 -0.16
CA ARG A 294 -13.83 -13.94 -0.67
C ARG A 294 -13.02 -12.92 -1.47
N GLY A 295 -13.70 -12.04 -2.23
CA GLY A 295 -13.07 -10.96 -2.99
C GLY A 295 -12.48 -9.84 -2.13
N ALA A 296 -12.91 -9.73 -0.87
CA ALA A 296 -12.38 -8.75 0.09
C ALA A 296 -11.14 -9.25 0.84
N VAL A 297 -10.87 -10.55 0.84
CA VAL A 297 -9.70 -11.16 1.49
C VAL A 297 -8.42 -10.72 0.79
N SER A 298 -7.53 -10.06 1.53
CA SER A 298 -6.30 -9.49 1.01
C SER A 298 -5.26 -10.53 0.57
N ASN A 299 -5.21 -11.68 1.25
CA ASN A 299 -4.29 -12.76 0.94
C ASN A 299 -4.89 -13.65 -0.16
N ARG A 300 -4.19 -13.75 -1.28
CA ARG A 300 -4.68 -14.45 -2.47
C ARG A 300 -4.71 -15.96 -2.28
N TRP A 301 -3.79 -16.51 -1.49
CA TRP A 301 -3.79 -17.93 -1.19
C TRP A 301 -5.03 -18.29 -0.38
N ILE A 302 -5.37 -17.52 0.66
CA ILE A 302 -6.62 -17.71 1.43
C ILE A 302 -7.86 -17.57 0.51
N SER A 303 -7.90 -16.51 -0.30
CA SER A 303 -9.00 -16.28 -1.25
C SER A 303 -9.15 -17.42 -2.28
N GLN A 304 -8.06 -18.11 -2.63
CA GLN A 304 -8.07 -19.26 -3.54
C GLN A 304 -8.54 -20.54 -2.86
N GLU A 305 -8.08 -20.82 -1.64
CA GLU A 305 -8.54 -22.00 -0.86
C GLU A 305 -10.05 -21.92 -0.55
N MET A 306 -10.61 -20.71 -0.49
CA MET A 306 -12.04 -20.48 -0.26
C MET A 306 -12.93 -20.60 -1.51
N ILE A 307 -12.39 -20.90 -2.71
CA ILE A 307 -13.21 -21.01 -3.93
C ILE A 307 -14.24 -22.13 -3.82
N GLY A 308 -13.85 -23.29 -3.29
CA GLY A 308 -14.72 -24.46 -3.14
C GLY A 308 -15.78 -24.32 -2.04
N ALA A 309 -15.58 -23.41 -1.07
CA ALA A 309 -16.46 -23.27 0.08
C ALA A 309 -17.92 -22.90 -0.33
N ALA A 310 -18.09 -22.12 -1.39
CA ALA A 310 -19.42 -21.78 -1.89
C ALA A 310 -20.16 -22.98 -2.50
N ASP A 311 -19.43 -23.88 -3.16
CA ASP A 311 -20.01 -25.09 -3.75
C ASP A 311 -20.33 -26.14 -2.68
N GLU A 312 -19.48 -26.27 -1.66
CA GLU A 312 -19.75 -27.14 -0.50
C GLU A 312 -21.03 -26.73 0.25
N ILE A 313 -21.26 -25.42 0.44
CA ILE A 313 -22.49 -24.93 1.07
C ILE A 313 -23.71 -25.20 0.17
N ARG A 314 -23.58 -25.10 -1.16
CA ARG A 314 -24.66 -25.49 -2.09
C ARG A 314 -24.97 -26.98 -2.01
N GLU A 315 -23.97 -27.81 -1.73
CA GLU A 315 -24.10 -29.26 -1.53
C GLU A 315 -24.64 -29.63 -0.13
N GLY A 316 -24.80 -28.64 0.77
CA GLY A 316 -25.41 -28.80 2.09
C GLY A 316 -24.44 -28.82 3.26
N ALA A 317 -23.16 -28.52 3.05
CA ALA A 317 -22.22 -28.31 4.14
C ALA A 317 -22.55 -27.02 4.93
N THR A 318 -22.21 -27.00 6.21
CA THR A 318 -22.34 -25.80 7.03
C THR A 318 -21.31 -24.74 6.60
N LEU A 319 -21.58 -23.47 6.86
CA LEU A 319 -20.59 -22.41 6.66
C LEU A 319 -19.34 -22.66 7.49
N ALA A 320 -19.50 -23.10 8.74
CA ALA A 320 -18.38 -23.39 9.62
C ALA A 320 -17.46 -24.48 9.03
N ASP A 321 -18.04 -25.59 8.54
CA ASP A 321 -17.27 -26.68 7.94
C ASP A 321 -16.55 -26.24 6.65
N ALA A 322 -17.26 -25.51 5.79
CA ALA A 322 -16.72 -25.02 4.52
C ALA A 322 -15.55 -24.03 4.72
N LEU A 323 -15.56 -23.29 5.84
CA LEU A 323 -14.50 -22.36 6.21
C LEU A 323 -13.39 -22.97 7.08
N ASP A 324 -13.64 -24.10 7.75
CA ASP A 324 -12.63 -24.84 8.52
C ASP A 324 -11.73 -25.70 7.63
N ARG A 325 -12.25 -26.22 6.50
CA ARG A 325 -11.52 -27.08 5.57
C ARG A 325 -10.18 -26.49 5.08
N PRO A 326 -10.08 -25.19 4.71
CA PRO A 326 -8.81 -24.53 4.40
C PRO A 326 -7.81 -24.49 5.57
N ARG A 327 -8.28 -24.68 6.82
CA ARG A 327 -7.52 -24.56 8.08
C ARG A 327 -6.75 -23.25 8.21
N VAL A 328 -7.37 -22.17 7.74
CA VAL A 328 -6.78 -20.84 7.75
C VAL A 328 -7.34 -20.00 8.89
N LEU A 329 -8.64 -20.09 9.15
CA LEU A 329 -9.28 -19.28 10.18
C LEU A 329 -8.94 -19.80 11.57
N PRO A 330 -8.86 -18.91 12.58
CA PRO A 330 -8.71 -19.31 13.96
C PRO A 330 -9.87 -20.22 14.42
N ARG A 331 -9.56 -21.19 15.27
CA ARG A 331 -10.53 -22.16 15.78
C ARG A 331 -11.74 -21.50 16.46
N LEU A 332 -11.51 -20.46 17.26
CA LEU A 332 -12.59 -19.72 17.92
C LEU A 332 -13.54 -19.05 16.91
N ALA A 333 -13.02 -18.56 15.77
CA ALA A 333 -13.86 -18.01 14.72
C ALA A 333 -14.80 -19.08 14.14
N ILE A 334 -14.25 -20.27 13.83
CA ILE A 334 -15.04 -21.42 13.32
C ILE A 334 -16.11 -21.84 14.32
N GLU A 335 -15.75 -21.96 15.60
CA GLU A 335 -16.69 -22.35 16.67
C GLU A 335 -17.84 -21.32 16.82
N MET A 336 -17.55 -20.03 16.79
CA MET A 336 -18.58 -18.98 16.84
C MET A 336 -19.49 -19.00 15.61
N LEU A 337 -18.95 -19.27 14.42
CA LEU A 337 -19.76 -19.41 13.20
C LEU A 337 -20.68 -20.63 13.27
N SER A 338 -20.18 -21.76 13.76
CA SER A 338 -20.97 -22.98 13.99
C SER A 338 -22.15 -22.70 14.90
N VAL A 339 -21.92 -22.04 16.05
CA VAL A 339 -22.98 -21.64 16.97
C VAL A 339 -23.96 -20.66 16.32
N GLY A 340 -23.47 -19.71 15.53
CA GLY A 340 -24.30 -18.75 14.80
C GLY A 340 -25.22 -19.42 13.77
N GLU A 341 -24.74 -20.45 13.10
CA GLU A 341 -25.51 -21.23 12.13
C GLU A 341 -26.56 -22.11 12.81
N GLU A 342 -26.20 -22.83 13.87
CA GLU A 342 -27.13 -23.67 14.65
C GLU A 342 -28.26 -22.85 15.31
N THR A 343 -27.94 -21.64 15.78
CA THR A 343 -28.91 -20.75 16.45
C THR A 343 -29.64 -19.81 15.49
N GLY A 344 -29.31 -19.82 14.21
CA GLY A 344 -29.84 -18.88 13.22
C GLY A 344 -29.44 -17.41 13.45
N SER A 345 -28.39 -17.17 14.24
CA SER A 345 -27.90 -15.84 14.63
C SER A 345 -26.56 -15.48 13.96
N LEU A 346 -26.36 -15.97 12.73
CA LEU A 346 -25.09 -15.85 12.01
C LEU A 346 -24.62 -14.39 11.81
N ASP A 347 -25.54 -13.46 11.58
CA ASP A 347 -25.23 -12.02 11.46
C ASP A 347 -24.55 -11.48 12.74
N THR A 348 -25.12 -11.80 13.90
CA THR A 348 -24.56 -11.42 15.21
C THR A 348 -23.19 -12.05 15.42
N MET A 349 -23.05 -13.37 15.18
CA MET A 349 -21.78 -14.06 15.40
C MET A 349 -20.68 -13.58 14.45
N LEU A 350 -20.99 -13.29 13.18
CA LEU A 350 -20.03 -12.71 12.23
C LEU A 350 -19.52 -11.35 12.71
N ARG A 351 -20.41 -10.51 13.25
CA ARG A 351 -20.05 -9.21 13.80
C ARG A 351 -19.17 -9.37 15.05
N ASP A 352 -19.55 -10.25 15.97
CA ASP A 352 -18.82 -10.47 17.22
C ASP A 352 -17.41 -11.04 16.95
N VAL A 353 -17.28 -11.98 16.00
CA VAL A 353 -15.97 -12.47 15.54
C VAL A 353 -15.14 -11.34 14.94
N ALA A 354 -15.73 -10.50 14.08
CA ALA A 354 -15.03 -9.37 13.49
C ALA A 354 -14.51 -8.39 14.55
N GLU A 355 -15.35 -8.04 15.53
CA GLU A 355 -15.00 -7.11 16.62
C GLU A 355 -13.94 -7.69 17.56
N PHE A 356 -14.05 -8.97 17.91
CA PHE A 356 -13.07 -9.66 18.74
C PHE A 356 -11.68 -9.65 18.08
N TYR A 357 -11.58 -10.12 16.83
CA TYR A 357 -10.28 -10.18 16.14
C TYR A 357 -9.76 -8.81 15.73
N GLU A 358 -10.62 -7.79 15.55
CA GLU A 358 -10.18 -6.41 15.36
C GLU A 358 -9.50 -5.87 16.62
N ALA A 359 -10.06 -6.14 17.81
CA ALA A 359 -9.47 -5.75 19.09
C ALA A 359 -8.18 -6.53 19.40
N ASP A 360 -8.16 -7.84 19.13
CA ASP A 360 -6.94 -8.66 19.31
C ASP A 360 -5.83 -8.21 18.35
N LEU A 361 -6.17 -7.96 17.09
CA LEU A 361 -5.23 -7.44 16.09
C LEU A 361 -4.64 -6.08 16.51
N ASP A 362 -5.44 -5.16 17.02
CA ASP A 362 -4.96 -3.85 17.51
C ASP A 362 -4.03 -4.00 18.71
N THR A 363 -4.37 -4.90 19.64
CA THR A 363 -3.55 -5.22 20.81
C THR A 363 -2.19 -5.80 20.38
N ARG A 364 -2.18 -6.77 19.46
CA ARG A 364 -0.96 -7.39 18.95
C ARG A 364 -0.09 -6.41 18.16
N LEU A 365 -0.68 -5.58 17.31
CA LEU A 365 0.06 -4.54 16.58
C LEU A 365 0.73 -3.55 17.55
N THR A 366 0.03 -3.19 18.62
CA THR A 366 0.58 -2.32 19.68
C THR A 366 1.72 -3.01 20.41
N GLN A 367 1.52 -4.24 20.88
CA GLN A 367 2.56 -5.02 21.56
C GLN A 367 3.80 -5.22 20.69
N LEU A 368 3.60 -5.58 19.42
CA LEU A 368 4.69 -5.78 18.46
C LEU A 368 5.51 -4.51 18.31
N THR A 369 4.86 -3.35 18.21
CA THR A 369 5.56 -2.06 18.11
C THR A 369 6.33 -1.74 19.40
N THR A 370 5.72 -1.95 20.56
CA THR A 370 6.32 -1.67 21.88
C THR A 370 7.54 -2.54 22.20
N TRP A 371 7.56 -3.81 21.78
CA TRP A 371 8.68 -4.72 22.06
C TRP A 371 9.80 -4.64 21.03
N ILE A 372 9.46 -4.40 19.76
CA ILE A 372 10.47 -4.30 18.69
C ILE A 372 11.41 -3.13 18.93
N GLU A 373 10.90 -1.99 19.42
CA GLU A 373 11.73 -0.80 19.61
C GLU A 373 12.88 -0.99 20.63
N PRO A 374 12.63 -1.44 21.88
CA PRO A 374 13.71 -1.74 22.82
C PRO A 374 14.65 -2.84 22.32
N ALA A 375 14.11 -3.88 21.69
CA ALA A 375 14.94 -4.97 21.15
C ALA A 375 15.89 -4.47 20.06
N LEU A 376 15.40 -3.62 19.13
CA LEU A 376 16.22 -3.01 18.09
C LEU A 376 17.27 -2.07 18.69
N LEU A 377 16.90 -1.23 19.65
CA LEU A 377 17.86 -0.34 20.32
C LEU A 377 18.94 -1.12 21.07
N LEU A 378 18.58 -2.22 21.74
CA LEU A 378 19.53 -3.07 22.43
C LEU A 378 20.48 -3.75 21.45
N VAL A 379 19.95 -4.37 20.39
CA VAL A 379 20.77 -5.00 19.35
C VAL A 379 21.69 -3.97 18.71
N MET A 380 21.17 -2.79 18.36
CA MET A 380 21.98 -1.72 17.77
C MET A 380 23.06 -1.23 18.73
N GLY A 381 22.73 -1.06 20.00
CA GLY A 381 23.68 -0.67 21.05
C GLY A 381 24.78 -1.71 21.23
N VAL A 382 24.45 -3.00 21.22
CA VAL A 382 25.44 -4.09 21.29
C VAL A 382 26.33 -4.11 20.05
N VAL A 383 25.76 -3.95 18.85
CA VAL A 383 26.53 -3.95 17.60
C VAL A 383 27.46 -2.74 17.54
N VAL A 384 26.93 -1.52 17.75
CA VAL A 384 27.72 -0.28 17.71
C VAL A 384 28.74 -0.25 18.84
N GLY A 385 28.34 -0.60 20.07
CA GLY A 385 29.22 -0.68 21.22
C GLY A 385 30.33 -1.73 21.02
N GLY A 386 30.00 -2.89 20.45
CA GLY A 386 30.96 -3.93 20.11
C GLY A 386 32.00 -3.44 19.10
N ILE A 387 31.57 -2.74 18.04
CA ILE A 387 32.47 -2.11 17.06
C ILE A 387 33.39 -1.12 17.76
N VAL A 388 32.85 -0.23 18.58
CA VAL A 388 33.64 0.77 19.32
C VAL A 388 34.67 0.09 20.22
N ILE A 389 34.28 -0.91 21.02
CA ILE A 389 35.22 -1.64 21.90
C ILE A 389 36.35 -2.27 21.09
N VAL A 390 36.02 -2.94 19.98
CA VAL A 390 37.01 -3.55 19.08
C VAL A 390 37.99 -2.50 18.53
N MET A 391 37.51 -1.29 18.23
CA MET A 391 38.35 -0.19 17.76
C MET A 391 39.27 0.38 18.85
N TYR A 392 38.85 0.37 20.11
CA TYR A 392 39.65 0.87 21.24
C TYR A 392 40.62 -0.18 21.82
N LEU A 393 40.35 -1.46 21.64
CA LEU A 393 41.16 -2.55 22.23
C LEU A 393 42.66 -2.47 21.84
N PRO A 394 43.05 -2.16 20.58
CA PRO A 394 44.45 -1.99 20.20
C PRO A 394 45.15 -0.83 20.93
N VAL A 395 44.42 0.26 21.21
CA VAL A 395 44.96 1.45 21.92
C VAL A 395 45.44 1.07 23.33
N PHE A 396 44.65 0.25 24.03
CA PHE A 396 45.01 -0.23 25.38
C PHE A 396 46.22 -1.16 25.37
N GLN A 397 46.33 -2.02 24.35
CA GLN A 397 47.46 -2.94 24.23
C GLN A 397 48.77 -2.19 23.96
N MET A 398 48.74 -1.16 23.13
CA MET A 398 49.91 -0.30 22.89
C MET A 398 50.34 0.47 24.14
N ALA A 399 49.39 1.04 24.89
CA ALA A 399 49.68 1.76 26.13
C ALA A 399 50.33 0.84 27.18
N GLY A 400 49.90 -0.43 27.26
CA GLY A 400 50.48 -1.43 28.15
C GLY A 400 51.92 -1.83 27.79
N THR A 401 52.28 -1.82 26.51
CA THR A 401 53.65 -2.13 26.04
C THR A 401 54.65 -0.98 26.19
N VAL A 402 54.19 0.26 26.37
CA VAL A 402 55.06 1.45 26.54
C VAL A 402 55.38 1.75 28.02
N GLY A 403 54.63 1.14 28.95
CA GLY A 403 54.83 1.30 30.40
C GLY A 403 55.65 0.20 31.10
N GLY A 404 56.28 -0.71 30.35
CA GLY A 404 57.05 -1.85 30.86
C GLY A 404 58.54 -1.76 30.55
#